data_AF-A0A0M5KEE0-F1
#
_entry.id   AF-A0A0M5KEE0-F1
#
_cell.length_a   1.000
_cell.length_b   1.000
_cell.length_c   1.000
_cell.angle_alpha   90.00
_cell.angle_beta   90.00
_cell.angle_gamma   90.00
#
_symmetry.space_group_name_H-M   'P 1'
#
loop_
_entity.id
_entity.type
_entity.pdbx_description
1 polymer ?
#
loop_
_entity_poly.entity_id
_entity_poly.type
_entity_poly.pdbx_seq_one_letter_code
_entity_poly.pdbx_strand_id
1 'polypeptide(L)'
;MLFLAEEEKGHNLLRDFVAISTWQSLVAISIFISLQVGLWFFLKKYKFAFMYRVILGMAIGLIFGIVLQSIIGFPDSDSFEEISKPWNELYWIYELNIWASFFKNIFINGVYLLTVPIVFIAIFKITSKPGETGLGRITAKGIALLLFNVAVMFTITFFIGLLVKVGQGFELTSDSSVTGKDNVPLPQIIWEYIPNNIIGALAKNTIIPVMVVGALAGGSVKILSKRKHVEMEAIRKAMDTGWDVMMSILMTFMKIMPLAVMSMITVSITSRPIGALVSIGKIIGVGYLGVAIALALLTLEIFLSGIKVGAWWKNAWKPLIQGFSTQSSNASLPIAMETLTQDMKVNGRSANTIQPISTTMGLIACAGVQSGLATSILWTGTSSGSAVHDMGLFTFFIMALFVTVIASLGIAGVPGTATVVTVGVLGGIGFGGYAGSVLQLIAPLDGLFDMGRTGANVVGGVAVATIVAKSEGLIEEGSNLLNERGIHSQQRILESKNLKDEHTKILISLNSTSMKELKNKDLTKEDKEKIKLKLKEDLKKEKQVYKEKKIIFKDKNNKKGDKK
;
A
#
# COMPACT_ATOMS: atom_id res chain seq x y z
N MET A 1 -32.11 40.16 14.73
CA MET A 1 -30.69 39.79 14.70
C MET A 1 -30.03 40.33 15.95
N LEU A 2 -29.85 39.51 17.00
CA LEU A 2 -28.90 39.85 18.07
C LEU A 2 -27.63 39.06 17.74
N PHE A 3 -26.66 39.73 17.13
CA PHE A 3 -25.29 39.24 17.01
C PHE A 3 -24.73 39.06 18.44
N LEU A 4 -24.05 37.94 18.73
CA LEU A 4 -23.30 37.79 19.99
C LEU A 4 -22.00 38.61 19.96
N ALA A 5 -21.55 38.96 18.75
CA ALA A 5 -20.40 39.80 18.46
C ALA A 5 -20.90 41.10 17.79
N GLU A 6 -20.94 42.22 18.51
CA GLU A 6 -21.32 43.53 17.94
C GLU A 6 -20.48 43.88 16.71
N GLU A 7 -21.11 44.64 15.80
CA GLU A 7 -20.64 45.08 14.49
C GLU A 7 -19.49 46.12 14.58
N GLU A 8 -18.54 45.97 15.51
CA GLU A 8 -17.38 46.84 15.56
C GLU A 8 -16.33 46.40 14.54
N LYS A 9 -15.88 47.37 13.74
CA LYS A 9 -14.67 47.26 12.90
C LYS A 9 -13.45 47.07 13.81
N GLY A 10 -13.22 45.84 14.27
CA GLY A 10 -12.15 45.46 15.16
C GLY A 10 -12.06 43.94 15.35
N HIS A 11 -11.02 43.53 16.08
CA HIS A 11 -10.86 42.14 16.49
C HIS A 11 -11.91 41.78 17.54
N ASN A 12 -12.78 40.83 17.22
CA ASN A 12 -13.81 40.36 18.14
C ASN A 12 -13.39 39.00 18.69
N LEU A 13 -13.22 38.88 20.00
CA LEU A 13 -12.73 37.65 20.63
C LEU A 13 -13.64 36.44 20.35
N LEU A 14 -14.97 36.63 20.33
CA LEU A 14 -15.89 35.54 20.06
C LEU A 14 -15.81 35.07 18.60
N ARG A 15 -15.65 35.99 17.64
CA ARG A 15 -15.50 35.67 16.22
C ARG A 15 -14.11 35.12 15.88
N ASP A 16 -13.05 35.84 16.29
CA ASP A 16 -11.70 35.62 15.80
C ASP A 16 -10.94 34.55 16.61
N PHE A 17 -11.26 34.39 17.91
CA PHE A 17 -10.61 33.40 18.78
C PHE A 17 -11.50 32.17 19.01
N VAL A 18 -12.78 32.37 19.34
CA VAL A 18 -13.70 31.26 19.64
C VAL A 18 -14.40 30.72 18.38
N ALA A 19 -14.48 31.50 17.30
CA ALA A 19 -15.27 31.18 16.10
C ALA A 19 -16.75 30.91 16.43
N ILE A 20 -17.38 31.78 17.24
CA ILE A 20 -18.80 31.78 17.57
C ILE A 20 -19.29 33.24 17.63
N SER A 21 -19.65 33.82 16.49
CA SER A 21 -20.12 35.21 16.41
C SER A 21 -21.64 35.37 16.47
N THR A 22 -22.39 34.31 16.15
CA THR A 22 -23.86 34.34 16.11
C THR A 22 -24.48 33.23 16.97
N TRP A 23 -25.75 33.40 17.35
CA TRP A 23 -26.49 32.38 18.08
C TRP A 23 -26.69 31.12 17.21
N GLN A 24 -26.81 31.26 15.88
CA GLN A 24 -26.87 30.14 14.95
C GLN A 24 -25.57 29.32 15.01
N SER A 25 -24.41 29.98 15.03
CA SER A 25 -23.10 29.32 15.20
C SER A 25 -23.10 28.52 16.50
N LEU A 26 -23.48 29.16 17.61
CA LEU A 26 -23.47 28.53 18.94
C LEU A 26 -24.36 27.28 18.96
N VAL A 27 -25.57 27.35 18.41
CA VAL A 27 -26.51 26.23 18.37
C VAL A 27 -25.98 25.11 17.47
N ALA A 28 -25.55 25.43 16.25
CA ALA A 28 -25.05 24.43 15.30
C ALA A 28 -23.80 23.71 15.83
N ILE A 29 -22.86 24.46 16.40
CA ILE A 29 -21.64 23.92 17.01
C ILE A 29 -21.98 23.05 18.22
N SER A 30 -22.90 23.50 19.09
CA SER A 30 -23.31 22.73 20.27
C SER A 30 -23.97 21.40 19.89
N ILE A 31 -24.83 21.39 18.87
CA ILE A 31 -25.45 20.17 18.34
C ILE A 31 -24.38 19.25 17.77
N PHE A 32 -23.47 19.78 16.94
CA PHE A 32 -22.41 18.99 16.33
C PHE A 32 -21.49 18.33 17.38
N ILE A 33 -21.05 19.10 18.37
CA ILE A 33 -20.23 18.59 19.48
C ILE A 33 -21.01 17.55 20.30
N SER A 34 -22.29 17.79 20.55
CA SER A 34 -23.16 16.83 21.27
C SER A 34 -23.28 15.50 20.53
N LEU A 35 -23.42 15.53 19.19
CA LEU A 35 -23.43 14.33 18.36
C LEU A 35 -22.08 13.60 18.40
N GLN A 36 -20.96 14.32 18.33
CA GLN A 36 -19.61 13.74 18.42
C GLN A 36 -19.38 13.06 19.79
N VAL A 37 -19.72 13.76 20.87
CA VAL A 37 -19.59 13.24 22.24
C VAL A 37 -20.53 12.05 22.44
N GLY A 38 -21.77 12.15 21.99
CA GLY A 38 -22.76 11.07 22.03
C GLY A 38 -22.29 9.84 21.28
N LEU A 39 -21.77 10.02 20.06
CA LEU A 39 -21.18 8.96 19.25
C LEU A 39 -20.00 8.30 19.98
N TRP A 40 -19.08 9.08 20.55
CA TRP A 40 -17.95 8.56 21.31
C TRP A 40 -18.37 7.68 22.50
N PHE A 41 -19.30 8.16 23.34
CA PHE A 41 -19.78 7.39 24.48
C PHE A 41 -20.58 6.16 24.06
N PHE A 42 -21.40 6.27 23.01
CA PHE A 42 -22.13 5.16 22.42
C PHE A 42 -21.18 4.06 21.93
N LEU A 43 -20.14 4.42 21.18
CA LEU A 43 -19.13 3.48 20.67
C LEU A 43 -18.26 2.86 21.77
N LYS A 44 -18.12 3.53 22.93
CA LYS A 44 -17.47 2.95 24.12
C LYS A 44 -18.38 1.97 24.84
N LYS A 45 -19.67 2.29 24.96
CA LYS A 45 -20.67 1.46 25.64
C LYS A 45 -20.91 0.15 24.88
N TYR A 46 -21.01 0.22 23.56
CA TYR A 46 -21.30 -0.94 22.70
C TYR A 46 -20.05 -1.40 21.94
N LYS A 47 -19.71 -2.69 22.06
CA LYS A 47 -18.54 -3.28 21.39
C LYS A 47 -18.85 -3.63 19.92
N PHE A 48 -19.11 -2.63 19.10
CA PHE A 48 -19.22 -2.83 17.65
C PHE A 48 -17.86 -3.17 17.02
N ALA A 49 -17.88 -3.98 15.96
CA ALA A 49 -16.72 -4.13 15.08
C ALA A 49 -16.35 -2.76 14.47
N PHE A 50 -15.06 -2.52 14.26
CA PHE A 50 -14.52 -1.22 13.86
C PHE A 50 -15.25 -0.63 12.63
N MET A 51 -15.52 -1.45 11.63
CA MET A 51 -16.33 -1.13 10.45
C MET A 51 -17.62 -0.39 10.76
N TYR A 52 -18.47 -0.94 11.65
CA TYR A 52 -19.76 -0.34 11.96
C TYR A 52 -19.63 1.00 12.66
N ARG A 53 -18.52 1.21 13.38
CA ARG A 53 -18.24 2.50 14.03
C ARG A 53 -18.02 3.59 13.00
N VAL A 54 -17.24 3.28 11.96
CA VAL A 54 -16.93 4.24 10.89
C VAL A 54 -18.16 4.51 10.03
N ILE A 55 -18.93 3.47 9.67
CA ILE A 55 -20.20 3.62 8.93
C ILE A 55 -21.18 4.50 9.71
N LEU A 56 -21.30 4.31 11.03
CA LEU A 56 -22.17 5.11 11.87
C LEU A 56 -21.74 6.59 11.88
N GLY A 57 -20.43 6.87 12.02
CA GLY A 57 -19.90 8.23 11.93
C GLY A 57 -20.18 8.88 10.56
N MET A 58 -19.98 8.14 9.47
CA MET A 58 -20.30 8.59 8.11
C MET A 58 -21.78 8.89 7.94
N ALA A 59 -22.67 7.99 8.40
CA ALA A 59 -24.11 8.17 8.30
C ALA A 59 -24.60 9.39 9.09
N ILE A 60 -24.14 9.56 10.33
CA ILE A 60 -24.48 10.73 11.16
C ILE A 60 -23.96 12.02 10.51
N GLY A 61 -22.71 12.04 10.04
CA GLY A 61 -22.14 13.20 9.36
C GLY A 61 -22.88 13.56 8.07
N LEU A 62 -23.30 12.55 7.29
CA LEU A 62 -24.07 12.73 6.05
C LEU A 62 -25.45 13.32 6.36
N ILE A 63 -26.17 12.75 7.32
CA ILE A 63 -27.50 13.24 7.73
C ILE A 63 -27.38 14.67 8.24
N PHE A 64 -26.43 14.95 9.13
CA PHE A 64 -26.22 16.27 9.71
C PHE A 64 -25.85 17.30 8.63
N GLY A 65 -24.94 16.96 7.72
CA GLY A 65 -24.56 17.82 6.59
C GLY A 65 -25.74 18.13 5.65
N ILE A 66 -26.55 17.12 5.31
CA ILE A 66 -27.74 17.31 4.44
C ILE A 66 -28.80 18.19 5.12
N VAL A 67 -29.03 18.00 6.42
CA VAL A 67 -29.95 18.85 7.20
C VAL A 67 -29.49 20.30 7.16
N LEU A 68 -28.20 20.55 7.39
CA LEU A 68 -27.63 21.90 7.29
C LEU A 68 -27.76 22.50 5.89
N GLN A 69 -27.42 21.74 4.84
CA GLN A 69 -27.61 22.13 3.44
C GLN A 69 -29.07 22.52 3.12
N SER A 70 -30.03 21.80 3.69
CA SER A 70 -31.45 22.09 3.52
C SER A 70 -31.87 23.38 4.23
N ILE A 71 -31.29 23.68 5.39
CA ILE A 71 -31.54 24.93 6.13
C ILE A 71 -30.99 26.15 5.38
N ILE A 72 -29.85 26.00 4.72
CA ILE A 72 -29.13 27.10 4.06
C ILE A 72 -29.55 27.29 2.60
N GLY A 73 -30.48 26.46 2.10
CA GLY A 73 -31.10 26.62 0.79
C GLY A 73 -30.32 26.07 -0.40
N PHE A 74 -29.40 25.12 -0.19
CA PHE A 74 -28.53 24.55 -1.23
C PHE A 74 -27.78 25.60 -2.08
N PRO A 75 -26.90 26.41 -1.47
CA PRO A 75 -26.17 27.45 -2.18
C PRO A 75 -25.30 26.89 -3.33
N ASP A 76 -25.15 27.70 -4.38
CA ASP A 76 -24.25 27.42 -5.51
C ASP A 76 -22.78 27.76 -5.16
N SER A 77 -21.84 27.44 -6.06
CA SER A 77 -20.39 27.58 -5.81
C SER A 77 -19.99 28.98 -5.38
N ASP A 78 -20.49 30.00 -6.08
CA ASP A 78 -20.11 31.40 -5.89
C ASP A 78 -20.65 31.92 -4.54
N SER A 79 -21.77 31.35 -4.08
CA SER A 79 -22.35 31.65 -2.78
C SER A 79 -21.48 31.15 -1.63
N PHE A 80 -20.73 30.05 -1.79
CA PHE A 80 -19.84 29.55 -0.73
C PHE A 80 -18.64 30.45 -0.47
N GLU A 81 -18.09 31.09 -1.50
CA GLU A 81 -17.00 32.04 -1.31
C GLU A 81 -17.49 33.27 -0.54
N GLU A 82 -18.73 33.72 -0.79
CA GLU A 82 -19.36 34.79 -0.03
C GLU A 82 -19.73 34.39 1.41
N ILE A 83 -20.11 33.13 1.67
CA ILE A 83 -20.41 32.61 3.02
C ILE A 83 -19.20 32.71 3.95
N SER A 84 -17.98 32.63 3.41
CA SER A 84 -16.74 32.76 4.19
C SER A 84 -16.49 34.17 4.74
N LYS A 85 -17.25 35.17 4.26
CA LYS A 85 -17.04 36.58 4.62
C LYS A 85 -17.86 36.94 5.88
N PRO A 86 -17.28 37.63 6.87
CA PRO A 86 -17.92 37.90 8.17
C PRO A 86 -19.27 38.63 8.12
N TRP A 87 -19.53 39.37 7.04
CA TRP A 87 -20.76 40.13 6.84
C TRP A 87 -21.90 39.31 6.20
N ASN A 88 -21.66 38.05 5.86
CA ASN A 88 -22.68 37.19 5.27
C ASN A 88 -23.58 36.61 6.37
N GLU A 89 -24.90 36.59 6.14
CA GLU A 89 -25.88 36.04 7.09
C GLU A 89 -25.67 34.55 7.41
N LEU A 90 -25.01 33.83 6.49
CA LEU A 90 -24.68 32.41 6.61
C LEU A 90 -23.26 32.17 7.15
N TYR A 91 -22.54 33.20 7.60
CA TYR A 91 -21.17 33.10 8.14
C TYR A 91 -21.04 32.08 9.27
N TRP A 92 -22.11 31.82 10.01
CA TRP A 92 -22.17 30.80 11.04
C TRP A 92 -21.83 29.38 10.56
N ILE A 93 -22.01 29.07 9.26
CA ILE A 93 -21.60 27.79 8.66
C ILE A 93 -20.08 27.70 8.56
N TYR A 94 -19.42 28.81 8.23
CA TYR A 94 -17.96 28.87 8.17
C TYR A 94 -17.37 28.63 9.57
N GLU A 95 -17.93 29.28 10.58
CA GLU A 95 -17.58 29.06 11.99
C GLU A 95 -17.84 27.61 12.44
N LEU A 96 -18.99 27.04 12.08
CA LEU A 96 -19.25 25.62 12.30
C LEU A 96 -18.20 24.75 11.62
N ASN A 97 -17.78 25.06 10.39
CA ASN A 97 -16.79 24.28 9.65
C ASN A 97 -15.41 24.30 10.32
N ILE A 98 -15.03 25.39 11.00
CA ILE A 98 -13.81 25.46 11.82
C ILE A 98 -13.89 24.41 12.93
N TRP A 99 -14.97 24.41 13.71
CA TRP A 99 -15.18 23.44 14.80
C TRP A 99 -15.34 22.01 14.30
N ALA A 100 -16.11 21.82 13.23
CA ALA A 100 -16.30 20.52 12.60
C ALA A 100 -14.98 19.97 12.05
N SER A 101 -14.04 20.83 11.64
CA SER A 101 -12.71 20.42 11.19
C SER A 101 -11.76 19.96 12.30
N PHE A 102 -12.11 20.11 13.58
CA PHE A 102 -11.21 19.79 14.69
C PHE A 102 -10.71 18.33 14.69
N PHE A 103 -11.64 17.36 14.78
CA PHE A 103 -11.27 15.94 14.77
C PHE A 103 -10.72 15.48 13.41
N LYS A 104 -11.18 16.09 12.31
CA LYS A 104 -10.63 15.89 10.96
C LYS A 104 -9.13 16.22 10.95
N ASN A 105 -8.75 17.42 11.40
CA ASN A 105 -7.38 17.90 11.34
C ASN A 105 -6.48 17.14 12.33
N ILE A 106 -6.96 16.81 13.53
CA ILE A 106 -6.21 15.95 14.48
C ILE A 106 -5.88 14.60 13.83
N PHE A 107 -6.85 13.99 13.14
CA PHE A 107 -6.65 12.72 12.48
C PHE A 107 -5.63 12.82 11.33
N ILE A 108 -5.81 13.78 10.41
CA ILE A 108 -4.90 13.98 9.27
C ILE A 108 -3.47 14.27 9.75
N ASN A 109 -3.31 15.16 10.74
CA ASN A 109 -2.00 15.49 11.29
C ASN A 109 -1.35 14.28 11.99
N GLY A 110 -2.14 13.45 12.68
CA GLY A 110 -1.66 12.20 13.25
C GLY A 110 -1.15 11.21 12.20
N VAL A 111 -1.83 11.13 11.05
CA VAL A 111 -1.37 10.31 9.91
C VAL A 111 -0.07 10.88 9.33
N TYR A 112 0.04 12.20 9.14
CA TYR A 112 1.27 12.85 8.68
C TYR A 112 2.45 12.60 9.62
N LEU A 113 2.23 12.72 10.94
CA LEU A 113 3.23 12.48 11.97
C LEU A 113 3.85 11.07 11.87
N LEU A 114 3.03 10.08 11.55
CA LEU A 114 3.43 8.67 11.51
C LEU A 114 4.03 8.23 10.17
N THR A 115 3.80 9.01 9.12
CA THR A 115 4.14 8.63 7.75
C THR A 115 5.65 8.38 7.59
N VAL A 116 6.49 9.33 7.99
CA VAL A 116 7.96 9.21 7.89
C VAL A 116 8.54 8.05 8.72
N PRO A 117 8.28 7.95 10.05
CA PRO A 117 8.88 6.90 10.87
C PRO A 117 8.42 5.50 10.48
N ILE A 118 7.14 5.32 10.12
CA ILE A 118 6.63 4.03 9.66
C ILE A 118 7.34 3.60 8.38
N VAL A 119 7.43 4.49 7.38
CA VAL A 119 8.09 4.17 6.11
C VAL A 119 9.56 3.81 6.31
N PHE A 120 10.29 4.58 7.11
CA PHE A 120 11.70 4.29 7.42
C PHE A 120 11.87 2.90 8.04
N ILE A 121 11.15 2.61 9.13
CA ILE A 121 11.25 1.34 9.85
C ILE A 121 10.83 0.17 8.95
N ALA A 122 9.79 0.35 8.15
CA ALA A 122 9.32 -0.68 7.24
C ALA A 122 10.39 -1.08 6.23
N ILE A 123 10.95 -0.10 5.50
CA ILE A 123 11.97 -0.36 4.49
C ILE A 123 13.24 -0.90 5.13
N PHE A 124 13.64 -0.38 6.29
CA PHE A 124 14.75 -0.92 7.05
C PHE A 124 14.56 -2.42 7.37
N LYS A 125 13.40 -2.80 7.90
CA LYS A 125 13.09 -4.19 8.25
C LYS A 125 13.17 -5.10 7.03
N ILE A 126 12.72 -4.59 5.88
CA ILE A 126 12.74 -5.31 4.61
C ILE A 126 14.18 -5.57 4.14
N THR A 127 15.02 -4.54 4.09
CA THR A 127 16.37 -4.64 3.52
C THR A 127 17.38 -5.25 4.50
N SER A 128 17.08 -5.26 5.81
CA SER A 128 17.95 -5.84 6.85
C SER A 128 17.87 -7.35 7.00
N LYS A 129 16.83 -8.01 6.47
CA LYS A 129 16.65 -9.46 6.60
C LYS A 129 17.82 -10.26 5.99
N PRO A 130 18.40 -11.22 6.73
CA PRO A 130 19.35 -12.18 6.17
C PRO A 130 18.72 -12.93 4.99
N GLY A 131 19.52 -13.27 3.98
CA GLY A 131 19.02 -14.13 2.91
C GLY A 131 18.95 -15.58 3.38
N GLU A 132 17.81 -16.24 3.23
CA GLU A 132 17.70 -17.69 3.43
C GLU A 132 18.20 -18.44 2.19
N THR A 133 19.07 -19.42 2.42
CA THR A 133 19.60 -20.29 1.35
C THR A 133 18.47 -21.14 0.77
N GLY A 134 18.29 -21.08 -0.55
CA GLY A 134 17.28 -21.88 -1.27
C GLY A 134 15.88 -21.27 -1.41
N LEU A 135 15.57 -20.16 -0.71
CA LEU A 135 14.26 -19.47 -0.82
C LEU A 135 14.29 -18.21 -1.68
N GLY A 136 15.47 -17.67 -2.00
CA GLY A 136 15.61 -16.40 -2.74
C GLY A 136 14.86 -16.34 -4.07
N ARG A 137 14.75 -17.44 -4.83
CA ARG A 137 13.96 -17.48 -6.09
C ARG A 137 12.45 -17.35 -5.82
N ILE A 138 11.94 -18.04 -4.81
CA ILE A 138 10.51 -18.00 -4.42
C ILE A 138 10.17 -16.58 -3.95
N THR A 139 11.00 -16.02 -3.07
CA THR A 139 10.85 -14.63 -2.59
C THR A 139 10.90 -13.62 -3.74
N ALA A 140 11.89 -13.72 -4.64
CA ALA A 140 12.04 -12.80 -5.76
C ALA A 140 10.84 -12.86 -6.73
N LYS A 141 10.35 -14.05 -7.07
CA LYS A 141 9.15 -14.22 -7.89
C LYS A 141 7.91 -13.62 -7.21
N GLY A 142 7.74 -13.87 -5.91
CA GLY A 142 6.63 -13.33 -5.14
C GLY A 142 6.64 -11.81 -5.10
N ILE A 143 7.77 -11.20 -4.75
CA ILE A 143 7.93 -9.73 -4.74
C ILE A 143 7.70 -9.16 -6.14
N ALA A 144 8.29 -9.76 -7.19
CA ALA A 144 8.12 -9.28 -8.55
C ALA A 144 6.65 -9.28 -8.98
N LEU A 145 5.90 -10.35 -8.69
CA LEU A 145 4.48 -10.43 -9.04
C LEU A 145 3.63 -9.46 -8.20
N LEU A 146 3.89 -9.32 -6.90
CA LEU A 146 3.20 -8.33 -6.05
C LEU A 146 3.38 -6.89 -6.57
N LEU A 147 4.62 -6.51 -6.91
CA LEU A 147 4.92 -5.18 -7.45
C LEU A 147 4.36 -4.97 -8.85
N PHE A 148 4.37 -6.01 -9.68
CA PHE A 148 3.72 -5.99 -10.99
C PHE A 148 2.22 -5.70 -10.86
N ASN A 149 1.55 -6.37 -9.91
CA ASN A 149 0.11 -6.19 -9.69
C ASN A 149 -0.21 -4.77 -9.21
N VAL A 150 0.63 -4.16 -8.37
CA VAL A 150 0.53 -2.74 -8.00
C VAL A 150 0.67 -1.84 -9.21
N ALA A 151 1.69 -2.05 -10.05
CA ALA A 151 1.94 -1.22 -11.23
C ALA A 151 0.76 -1.27 -12.22
N VAL A 152 0.22 -2.47 -12.47
CA VAL A 152 -0.95 -2.67 -13.33
C VAL A 152 -2.18 -1.97 -12.74
N MET A 153 -2.47 -2.17 -11.46
CA MET A 153 -3.65 -1.57 -10.84
C MET A 153 -3.57 -0.05 -10.67
N PHE A 154 -2.37 0.50 -10.41
CA PHE A 154 -2.15 1.93 -10.50
C PHE A 154 -2.51 2.46 -11.88
N THR A 155 -1.97 1.82 -12.92
CA THR A 155 -2.17 2.23 -14.32
C THR A 155 -3.66 2.22 -14.67
N ILE A 156 -4.34 1.10 -14.42
CA ILE A 156 -5.77 0.97 -14.73
C ILE A 156 -6.59 2.00 -13.97
N THR A 157 -6.38 2.14 -12.66
CA THR A 157 -7.19 3.06 -11.84
C THR A 157 -6.93 4.52 -12.20
N PHE A 158 -5.67 4.88 -12.48
CA PHE A 158 -5.30 6.21 -12.95
C PHE A 158 -6.03 6.59 -14.23
N PHE A 159 -6.00 5.72 -15.24
CA PHE A 159 -6.65 5.98 -16.52
C PHE A 159 -8.18 5.95 -16.44
N ILE A 160 -8.77 5.07 -15.61
CA ILE A 160 -10.22 5.12 -15.35
C ILE A 160 -10.61 6.46 -14.73
N GLY A 161 -9.88 6.92 -13.72
CA GLY A 161 -10.14 8.21 -13.10
C GLY A 161 -9.96 9.37 -14.08
N LEU A 162 -8.99 9.27 -14.99
CA LEU A 162 -8.73 10.28 -16.03
C LEU A 162 -9.92 10.36 -17.01
N LEU A 163 -10.41 9.20 -17.46
CA LEU A 163 -11.54 9.09 -18.38
C LEU A 163 -12.84 9.64 -17.76
N VAL A 164 -13.08 9.33 -16.49
CA VAL A 164 -14.28 9.79 -15.76
C VAL A 164 -14.14 11.24 -15.25
N LYS A 165 -12.94 11.81 -15.35
CA LYS A 165 -12.56 13.12 -14.79
C LYS A 165 -12.92 13.20 -13.32
N VAL A 166 -12.41 12.25 -12.55
CA VAL A 166 -12.84 11.99 -11.16
C VAL A 166 -12.63 13.17 -10.20
N GLY A 167 -11.64 14.01 -10.47
CA GLY A 167 -11.32 15.22 -9.71
C GLY A 167 -12.02 16.50 -10.21
N GLN A 168 -12.78 16.43 -11.32
CA GLN A 168 -13.39 17.62 -11.90
C GLN A 168 -14.46 18.22 -10.96
N GLY A 169 -14.43 19.54 -10.82
CA GLY A 169 -15.34 20.29 -9.95
C GLY A 169 -14.86 20.39 -8.49
N PHE A 170 -13.63 19.96 -8.20
CA PHE A 170 -12.96 20.26 -6.94
C PHE A 170 -11.89 21.32 -7.15
N GLU A 171 -11.82 22.30 -6.25
CA GLU A 171 -10.69 23.21 -6.15
C GLU A 171 -9.65 22.61 -5.19
N LEU A 172 -8.59 22.05 -5.76
CA LEU A 172 -7.49 21.52 -4.97
C LEU A 172 -6.51 22.64 -4.64
N THR A 173 -6.44 23.03 -3.37
CA THR A 173 -5.47 24.00 -2.87
C THR A 173 -4.17 23.31 -2.43
N SER A 174 -3.05 24.03 -2.52
CA SER A 174 -1.77 23.61 -1.95
C SER A 174 -1.43 24.45 -0.73
N ASP A 175 -1.08 23.79 0.38
CA ASP A 175 -0.70 24.45 1.64
C ASP A 175 0.78 24.88 1.69
N SER A 176 1.55 24.65 0.63
CA SER A 176 2.97 24.99 0.53
C SER A 176 3.38 25.37 -0.90
N SER A 177 4.55 26.01 -1.04
CA SER A 177 5.13 26.29 -2.36
C SER A 177 5.43 24.98 -3.09
N VAL A 178 4.64 24.70 -4.13
CA VAL A 178 4.80 23.54 -4.98
C VAL A 178 5.87 23.86 -6.01
N THR A 179 6.99 23.17 -5.96
CA THR A 179 7.94 23.18 -7.07
C THR A 179 7.63 21.98 -7.97
N GLY A 180 6.83 22.22 -9.00
CA GLY A 180 6.79 21.31 -10.15
C GLY A 180 8.22 21.16 -10.68
N LYS A 181 8.68 19.92 -10.84
CA LYS A 181 9.98 19.65 -11.46
C LYS A 181 9.77 19.55 -12.97
N ASP A 182 9.98 20.64 -13.69
CA ASP A 182 9.90 20.69 -15.16
C ASP A 182 10.88 19.71 -15.79
N ASN A 183 10.38 18.86 -16.70
CA ASN A 183 11.15 18.05 -17.66
C ASN A 183 12.53 17.56 -17.16
N VAL A 184 12.57 17.03 -15.94
CA VAL A 184 13.83 16.56 -15.35
C VAL A 184 14.18 15.21 -15.99
N PRO A 185 15.38 15.05 -16.58
CA PRO A 185 15.79 13.77 -17.14
C PRO A 185 15.71 12.65 -16.08
N LEU A 186 15.26 11.46 -16.47
CA LEU A 186 15.13 10.31 -15.56
C LEU A 186 16.40 10.05 -14.71
N PRO A 187 17.64 10.15 -15.25
CA PRO A 187 18.84 10.02 -14.42
C PRO A 187 18.92 11.08 -13.31
N GLN A 188 18.56 12.32 -13.63
CA GLN A 188 18.57 13.44 -12.68
C GLN A 188 17.56 13.23 -11.55
N ILE A 189 16.36 12.78 -11.92
CA ILE A 189 15.35 12.37 -10.95
C ILE A 189 15.90 11.31 -9.99
N ILE A 190 16.57 10.27 -10.52
CA ILE A 190 17.11 9.17 -9.72
C ILE A 190 18.16 9.66 -8.72
N TRP A 191 19.12 10.50 -9.13
CA TRP A 191 20.15 10.97 -8.20
C TRP A 191 19.65 12.03 -7.23
N GLU A 192 18.67 12.86 -7.60
CA GLU A 192 18.07 13.87 -6.71
C GLU A 192 17.27 13.24 -5.55
N TYR A 193 16.82 12.00 -5.72
CA TYR A 193 16.18 11.24 -4.63
C TYR A 193 17.18 10.60 -3.66
N ILE A 194 18.48 10.60 -3.96
CA ILE A 194 19.51 10.22 -3.00
C ILE A 194 19.75 11.42 -2.07
N PRO A 195 19.37 11.36 -0.80
CA PRO A 195 19.54 12.50 0.09
C PRO A 195 21.01 12.74 0.38
N ASN A 196 21.43 14.00 0.28
CA ASN A 196 22.74 14.45 0.75
C ASN A 196 22.80 14.67 2.27
N ASN A 197 21.66 14.57 2.97
CA ASN A 197 21.55 14.73 4.42
C ASN A 197 20.45 13.82 5.00
N ILE A 198 20.81 12.96 5.96
CA ILE A 198 19.88 11.99 6.58
C ILE A 198 18.79 12.69 7.37
N ILE A 199 19.15 13.67 8.22
CA ILE A 199 18.18 14.38 9.07
C ILE A 199 17.23 15.21 8.21
N GLY A 200 17.75 15.88 7.19
CA GLY A 200 16.96 16.64 6.22
C GLY A 200 15.98 15.76 5.44
N ALA A 201 16.35 14.53 5.11
CA ALA A 201 15.45 13.57 4.46
C ALA A 201 14.26 13.20 5.37
N LEU A 202 14.53 12.98 6.67
CA LEU A 202 13.49 12.66 7.65
C LEU A 202 12.61 13.88 7.99
N ALA A 203 13.18 15.09 7.98
CA ALA A 203 12.46 16.32 8.38
C ALA A 203 11.56 16.90 7.28
N LYS A 204 11.90 16.73 6.00
CA LYS A 204 11.21 17.38 4.87
C LYS A 204 9.97 16.64 4.35
N ASN A 205 9.49 15.60 5.03
CA ASN A 205 8.36 14.76 4.61
C ASN A 205 8.46 14.22 3.16
N THR A 206 9.68 14.10 2.62
CA THR A 206 9.90 13.54 1.29
C THR A 206 10.09 12.03 1.41
N ILE A 207 9.10 11.28 0.94
CA ILE A 207 9.02 9.84 1.23
C ILE A 207 10.14 9.05 0.56
N ILE A 208 10.47 9.35 -0.69
CA ILE A 208 11.49 8.58 -1.42
C ILE A 208 12.87 8.71 -0.75
N PRO A 209 13.36 9.92 -0.37
CA PRO A 209 14.56 10.05 0.43
C PRO A 209 14.54 9.25 1.74
N VAL A 210 13.42 9.24 2.46
CA VAL A 210 13.25 8.44 3.69
C VAL A 210 13.40 6.94 3.40
N MET A 211 12.81 6.47 2.29
CA MET A 211 12.92 5.08 1.85
C MET A 211 14.35 4.72 1.45
N VAL A 212 15.06 5.59 0.73
CA VAL A 212 16.47 5.39 0.36
C VAL A 212 17.33 5.25 1.61
N VAL A 213 17.15 6.14 2.60
CA VAL A 213 17.88 6.08 3.88
C VAL A 213 17.55 4.79 4.63
N GLY A 214 16.28 4.40 4.73
CA GLY A 214 15.87 3.14 5.34
C GLY A 214 16.48 1.92 4.63
N ALA A 215 16.51 1.94 3.30
CA ALA A 215 17.05 0.86 2.49
C ALA A 215 18.56 0.70 2.67
N LEU A 216 19.31 1.81 2.65
CA LEU A 216 20.75 1.84 2.90
C LEU A 216 21.09 1.39 4.33
N ALA A 217 20.33 1.86 5.32
CA ALA A 217 20.52 1.48 6.72
C ALA A 217 20.28 -0.02 6.94
N GLY A 218 19.13 -0.54 6.48
CA GLY A 218 18.83 -1.97 6.61
C GLY A 218 19.78 -2.85 5.79
N GLY A 219 20.10 -2.45 4.55
CA GLY A 219 21.08 -3.14 3.72
C GLY A 219 22.48 -3.20 4.37
N SER A 220 22.90 -2.11 5.03
CA SER A 220 24.15 -2.08 5.79
C SER A 220 24.13 -3.06 6.96
N VAL A 221 23.01 -3.15 7.70
CA VAL A 221 22.82 -4.13 8.79
C VAL A 221 22.89 -5.56 8.27
N LYS A 222 22.28 -5.84 7.11
CA LYS A 222 22.40 -7.14 6.43
C LYS A 222 23.85 -7.48 6.05
N ILE A 223 24.61 -6.52 5.53
CA ILE A 223 26.01 -6.72 5.15
C ILE A 223 26.89 -6.96 6.39
N LEU A 224 26.73 -6.13 7.43
CA LEU A 224 27.50 -6.20 8.67
C LEU A 224 27.19 -7.46 9.47
N SER A 225 25.98 -8.00 9.36
CA SER A 225 25.55 -9.24 10.01
C SER A 225 26.41 -10.46 9.65
N LYS A 226 27.17 -10.42 8.54
CA LYS A 226 28.16 -11.46 8.20
C LYS A 226 29.36 -11.50 9.15
N ARG A 227 29.66 -10.39 9.84
CA ARG A 227 30.82 -10.24 10.75
C ARG A 227 30.41 -9.92 12.19
N LYS A 228 29.26 -9.28 12.40
CA LYS A 228 28.73 -8.81 13.70
C LYS A 228 27.29 -9.29 13.90
N HIS A 229 27.09 -10.61 13.96
CA HIS A 229 25.75 -11.18 13.93
C HIS A 229 24.89 -10.77 15.13
N VAL A 230 25.44 -10.87 16.34
CA VAL A 230 24.70 -10.63 17.60
C VAL A 230 24.21 -9.18 17.68
N GLU A 231 25.08 -8.23 17.36
CA GLU A 231 24.77 -6.80 17.40
C GLU A 231 23.78 -6.42 16.32
N MET A 232 23.95 -6.92 15.09
CA MET A 232 23.03 -6.62 14.00
C MET A 232 21.65 -7.23 14.24
N GLU A 233 21.58 -8.40 14.90
CA GLU A 233 20.31 -8.98 15.30
C GLU A 233 19.62 -8.18 16.41
N ALA A 234 20.38 -7.61 17.35
CA ALA A 234 19.83 -6.68 18.34
C ALA A 234 19.23 -5.43 17.67
N ILE A 235 19.89 -4.88 16.64
CA ILE A 235 19.34 -3.75 15.87
C ILE A 235 18.05 -4.13 15.15
N ARG A 236 17.97 -5.33 14.55
CA ARG A 236 16.72 -5.81 13.91
C ARG A 236 15.59 -5.90 14.92
N LYS A 237 15.83 -6.52 16.08
CA LYS A 237 14.84 -6.60 17.16
C LYS A 237 14.41 -5.23 17.65
N ALA A 238 15.34 -4.28 17.81
CA ALA A 238 14.99 -2.92 18.20
C ALA A 238 14.07 -2.24 17.17
N MET A 239 14.29 -2.46 15.87
CA MET A 239 13.42 -1.94 14.81
C MET A 239 12.07 -2.68 14.74
N ASP A 240 12.02 -3.97 15.05
CA ASP A 240 10.76 -4.71 15.22
C ASP A 240 9.95 -4.17 16.40
N THR A 241 10.57 -3.93 17.55
CA THR A 241 9.88 -3.30 18.69
C THR A 241 9.46 -1.87 18.36
N GLY A 242 10.31 -1.09 17.67
CA GLY A 242 9.98 0.26 17.22
C GLY A 242 8.79 0.29 16.27
N TRP A 243 8.70 -0.71 15.39
CA TRP A 243 7.53 -0.92 14.52
C TRP A 243 6.25 -1.11 15.34
N ASP A 244 6.27 -1.97 16.35
CA ASP A 244 5.10 -2.23 17.21
C ASP A 244 4.65 -0.97 17.97
N VAL A 245 5.61 -0.15 18.43
CA VAL A 245 5.31 1.15 19.04
C VAL A 245 4.64 2.09 18.03
N MET A 246 5.16 2.20 16.81
CA MET A 246 4.55 3.04 15.76
C MET A 246 3.14 2.58 15.40
N MET A 247 2.91 1.26 15.31
CA MET A 247 1.58 0.71 15.08
C MET A 247 0.62 1.01 16.23
N SER A 248 1.09 0.99 17.48
CA SER A 248 0.29 1.37 18.65
C SER A 248 -0.14 2.85 18.62
N ILE A 249 0.76 3.75 18.20
CA ILE A 249 0.43 5.17 18.01
C ILE A 249 -0.60 5.32 16.89
N LEU A 250 -0.42 4.65 15.75
CA LEU A 250 -1.40 4.65 14.66
C LEU A 250 -2.79 4.23 15.16
N MET A 251 -2.87 3.13 15.93
CA MET A 251 -4.11 2.63 16.50
C MET A 251 -4.79 3.63 17.46
N THR A 252 -4.03 4.56 18.05
CA THR A 252 -4.60 5.65 18.87
C THR A 252 -5.39 6.64 18.02
N PHE A 253 -4.84 7.06 16.87
CA PHE A 253 -5.56 7.91 15.92
C PHE A 253 -6.74 7.18 15.25
N MET A 254 -6.59 5.88 14.97
CA MET A 254 -7.68 5.05 14.44
C MET A 254 -8.91 4.98 15.37
N LYS A 255 -8.73 5.06 16.69
CA LYS A 255 -9.88 5.11 17.64
C LYS A 255 -10.72 6.37 17.46
N ILE A 256 -10.13 7.48 17.00
CA ILE A 256 -10.78 8.77 16.75
C ILE A 256 -11.40 8.80 15.34
N MET A 257 -11.04 7.86 14.45
CA MET A 257 -11.50 7.81 13.06
C MET A 257 -13.03 7.98 12.89
N PRO A 258 -13.92 7.34 13.67
CA PRO A 258 -15.36 7.55 13.52
C PRO A 258 -15.79 9.01 13.68
N LEU A 259 -15.17 9.73 14.61
CA LEU A 259 -15.41 11.15 14.87
C LEU A 259 -14.83 12.00 13.73
N ALA A 260 -13.62 11.67 13.29
CA ALA A 260 -12.94 12.35 12.19
C ALA A 260 -13.70 12.18 10.86
N VAL A 261 -14.26 11.00 10.59
CA VAL A 261 -15.06 10.72 9.39
C VAL A 261 -16.38 11.47 9.43
N MET A 262 -17.08 11.49 10.58
CA MET A 262 -18.26 12.33 10.77
C MET A 262 -17.95 13.80 10.46
N SER A 263 -16.84 14.32 11.00
CA SER A 263 -16.31 15.66 10.75
C SER A 263 -16.00 15.91 9.28
N MET A 264 -15.29 15.00 8.62
CA MET A 264 -14.92 15.09 7.21
C MET A 264 -16.16 15.17 6.32
N ILE A 265 -17.11 14.24 6.49
CA ILE A 265 -18.34 14.21 5.69
C ILE A 265 -19.15 15.49 5.91
N THR A 266 -19.32 15.90 7.17
CA THR A 266 -20.03 17.14 7.50
C THR A 266 -19.41 18.31 6.76
N VAL A 267 -18.11 18.56 6.95
CA VAL A 267 -17.40 19.67 6.30
C VAL A 267 -17.46 19.56 4.78
N SER A 268 -17.29 18.36 4.21
CA SER A 268 -17.37 18.15 2.76
C SER A 268 -18.73 18.51 2.18
N ILE A 269 -19.81 18.31 2.94
CA ILE A 269 -21.17 18.66 2.52
C ILE A 269 -21.44 20.14 2.76
N THR A 270 -21.05 20.70 3.89
CA THR A 270 -21.38 22.08 4.30
C THR A 270 -20.47 23.15 3.71
N SER A 271 -19.39 22.77 3.04
CA SER A 271 -18.47 23.70 2.36
C SER A 271 -18.58 23.69 0.84
N ARG A 272 -19.53 22.92 0.28
CA ARG A 272 -19.63 22.70 -1.17
C ARG A 272 -21.09 22.55 -1.63
N PRO A 273 -21.38 22.87 -2.91
CA PRO A 273 -22.71 22.66 -3.47
C PRO A 273 -23.10 21.18 -3.46
N ILE A 274 -24.40 20.90 -3.42
CA ILE A 274 -24.96 19.54 -3.49
C ILE A 274 -24.47 18.78 -4.74
N GLY A 275 -24.20 19.50 -5.85
CA GLY A 275 -23.62 18.95 -7.07
C GLY A 275 -22.24 18.29 -6.88
N ALA A 276 -21.48 18.70 -5.86
CA ALA A 276 -20.22 18.08 -5.49
C ALA A 276 -20.38 16.65 -4.91
N LEU A 277 -21.57 16.29 -4.41
CA LEU A 277 -21.88 14.91 -3.99
C LEU A 277 -21.82 13.94 -5.17
N VAL A 278 -22.15 14.38 -6.39
CA VAL A 278 -21.99 13.56 -7.60
C VAL A 278 -20.52 13.22 -7.82
N SER A 279 -19.62 14.19 -7.63
CA SER A 279 -18.17 13.96 -7.73
C SER A 279 -17.66 13.04 -6.60
N ILE A 280 -18.19 13.13 -5.39
CA ILE A 280 -17.91 12.17 -4.29
C ILE A 280 -18.39 10.76 -4.67
N GLY A 281 -19.57 10.63 -5.26
CA GLY A 281 -20.10 9.36 -5.78
C GLY A 281 -19.22 8.76 -6.88
N LYS A 282 -18.65 9.59 -7.77
CA LYS A 282 -17.67 9.14 -8.79
C LYS A 282 -16.41 8.57 -8.14
N ILE A 283 -15.89 9.21 -7.08
CA ILE A 283 -14.72 8.71 -6.34
C ILE A 283 -15.01 7.31 -5.76
N ILE A 284 -16.19 7.12 -5.15
CA ILE A 284 -16.65 5.81 -4.66
C ILE A 284 -16.74 4.78 -5.77
N GLY A 285 -17.38 5.15 -6.88
CA GLY A 285 -17.55 4.27 -8.04
C GLY A 285 -16.21 3.83 -8.60
N VAL A 286 -15.28 4.76 -8.85
CA VAL A 286 -13.95 4.46 -9.39
C VAL A 286 -13.12 3.63 -8.40
N GLY A 287 -13.17 3.94 -7.10
CA GLY A 287 -12.46 3.18 -6.07
C GLY A 287 -12.91 1.71 -6.00
N TYR A 288 -14.22 1.46 -5.92
CA TYR A 288 -14.76 0.09 -5.86
C TYR A 288 -14.65 -0.64 -7.19
N LEU A 289 -14.79 0.06 -8.32
CA LEU A 289 -14.50 -0.50 -9.63
C LEU A 289 -13.04 -0.95 -9.72
N GLY A 290 -12.10 -0.14 -9.23
CA GLY A 290 -10.69 -0.50 -9.13
C GLY A 290 -10.47 -1.75 -8.28
N VAL A 291 -11.12 -1.87 -7.13
CA VAL A 291 -11.07 -3.09 -6.30
C VAL A 291 -11.65 -4.30 -7.04
N ALA A 292 -12.78 -4.16 -7.71
CA ALA A 292 -13.40 -5.24 -8.48
C ALA A 292 -12.48 -5.70 -9.63
N ILE A 293 -11.86 -4.76 -10.34
CA ILE A 293 -10.88 -5.04 -11.39
C ILE A 293 -9.63 -5.71 -10.80
N ALA A 294 -9.16 -5.30 -9.62
CA ALA A 294 -8.05 -5.98 -8.95
C ALA A 294 -8.38 -7.46 -8.66
N LEU A 295 -9.58 -7.76 -8.15
CA LEU A 295 -10.02 -9.14 -7.94
C LEU A 295 -10.15 -9.92 -9.27
N ALA A 296 -10.62 -9.26 -10.33
CA ALA A 296 -10.69 -9.86 -11.66
C ALA A 296 -9.30 -10.15 -12.25
N LEU A 297 -8.34 -9.23 -12.08
CA LEU A 297 -6.95 -9.40 -12.49
C LEU A 297 -6.31 -10.58 -11.76
N LEU A 298 -6.46 -10.67 -10.43
CA LEU A 298 -5.97 -11.81 -9.65
C LEU A 298 -6.61 -13.13 -10.10
N THR A 299 -7.90 -13.11 -10.42
CA THR A 299 -8.62 -14.28 -10.95
C THR A 299 -8.07 -14.71 -12.31
N LEU A 300 -7.77 -13.75 -13.18
CA LEU A 300 -7.16 -13.98 -14.48
C LEU A 300 -5.75 -14.57 -14.33
N GLU A 301 -4.92 -14.05 -13.43
CA GLU A 301 -3.59 -14.59 -13.15
C GLU A 301 -3.64 -16.04 -12.65
N ILE A 302 -4.60 -16.37 -11.77
CA ILE A 302 -4.86 -17.73 -11.30
C ILE A 302 -5.24 -18.66 -12.47
N PHE A 303 -6.13 -18.20 -13.34
CA PHE A 303 -6.52 -18.94 -14.55
C PHE A 303 -5.33 -19.19 -15.48
N LEU A 304 -4.57 -18.15 -15.81
CA LEU A 304 -3.39 -18.23 -16.70
C LEU A 304 -2.27 -19.10 -16.11
N SER A 305 -2.20 -19.22 -14.78
CA SER A 305 -1.24 -20.09 -14.09
C SER A 305 -1.62 -21.57 -14.11
N GLY A 306 -2.76 -21.93 -14.72
CA GLY A 306 -3.24 -23.31 -14.82
C GLY A 306 -3.79 -23.87 -13.51
N ILE A 307 -4.25 -22.99 -12.60
CA ILE A 307 -4.94 -23.34 -11.36
C ILE A 307 -6.46 -23.31 -11.62
N LYS A 308 -7.20 -24.24 -11.02
CA LYS A 308 -8.66 -24.28 -11.09
C LYS A 308 -9.26 -23.10 -10.32
N VAL A 309 -9.73 -22.09 -11.06
CA VAL A 309 -10.31 -20.85 -10.51
C VAL A 309 -11.41 -21.11 -9.47
N GLY A 310 -12.38 -21.99 -9.78
CA GLY A 310 -13.48 -22.28 -8.85
C GLY A 310 -13.02 -22.94 -7.55
N ALA A 311 -12.06 -23.86 -7.62
CA ALA A 311 -11.48 -24.50 -6.43
C ALA A 311 -10.68 -23.50 -5.58
N TRP A 312 -9.96 -22.58 -6.24
CA TRP A 312 -9.22 -21.54 -5.58
C TRP A 312 -10.15 -20.53 -4.87
N TRP A 313 -11.17 -20.00 -5.56
CA TRP A 313 -12.11 -19.05 -4.97
C TRP A 313 -12.92 -19.63 -3.80
N LYS A 314 -13.28 -20.92 -3.87
CA LYS A 314 -13.96 -21.62 -2.76
C LYS A 314 -13.21 -21.46 -1.43
N ASN A 315 -11.88 -21.44 -1.49
CA ASN A 315 -11.02 -21.29 -0.31
C ASN A 315 -10.61 -19.82 -0.09
N ALA A 316 -10.26 -19.08 -1.15
CA ALA A 316 -9.80 -17.69 -1.09
C ALA A 316 -10.87 -16.70 -0.59
N TRP A 317 -12.14 -17.09 -0.63
CA TRP A 317 -13.25 -16.31 -0.07
C TRP A 317 -13.12 -16.06 1.43
N LYS A 318 -12.60 -17.04 2.20
CA LYS A 318 -12.40 -16.90 3.65
C LYS A 318 -11.45 -15.73 4.00
N PRO A 319 -10.21 -15.68 3.48
CA PRO A 319 -9.31 -14.57 3.75
C PRO A 319 -9.77 -13.24 3.11
N LEU A 320 -10.53 -13.27 2.01
CA LEU A 320 -11.18 -12.06 1.46
C LEU A 320 -12.08 -11.40 2.50
N ILE A 321 -13.04 -12.17 3.03
CA ILE A 321 -14.00 -11.67 4.02
C ILE A 321 -13.29 -11.24 5.29
N GLN A 322 -12.26 -11.98 5.73
CA GLN A 322 -11.50 -11.61 6.90
C GLN A 322 -10.80 -10.26 6.69
N GLY A 323 -10.12 -10.07 5.57
CA GLY A 323 -9.50 -8.79 5.22
C GLY A 323 -10.51 -7.65 5.11
N PHE A 324 -11.63 -7.91 4.45
CA PHE A 324 -12.72 -6.96 4.30
C PHE A 324 -13.29 -6.51 5.65
N SER A 325 -13.52 -7.46 6.55
CA SER A 325 -14.17 -7.20 7.84
C SER A 325 -13.22 -6.57 8.86
N THR A 326 -11.95 -6.97 8.84
CA THR A 326 -10.95 -6.51 9.82
C THR A 326 -10.21 -5.25 9.40
N GLN A 327 -10.18 -4.95 8.09
CA GLN A 327 -9.36 -3.88 7.52
C GLN A 327 -7.87 -4.00 7.89
N SER A 328 -7.42 -5.21 8.22
CA SER A 328 -6.02 -5.49 8.49
C SER A 328 -5.55 -6.74 7.77
N SER A 329 -4.58 -6.57 6.87
CA SER A 329 -3.86 -7.69 6.25
C SER A 329 -3.07 -8.50 7.28
N ASN A 330 -2.53 -7.86 8.32
CA ASN A 330 -1.81 -8.55 9.39
C ASN A 330 -2.75 -9.37 10.28
N ALA A 331 -3.92 -8.83 10.66
CA ALA A 331 -4.91 -9.58 11.43
C ALA A 331 -5.52 -10.74 10.63
N SER A 332 -5.50 -10.63 9.30
CA SER A 332 -5.98 -11.68 8.38
C SER A 332 -4.92 -12.71 8.03
N LEU A 333 -3.65 -12.50 8.44
CA LEU A 333 -2.53 -13.36 8.10
C LEU A 333 -2.73 -14.81 8.58
N PRO A 334 -3.15 -15.10 9.85
CA PRO A 334 -3.34 -16.47 10.29
C PRO A 334 -4.35 -17.24 9.44
N ILE A 335 -5.50 -16.62 9.12
CA ILE A 335 -6.54 -17.23 8.29
C ILE A 335 -6.06 -17.46 6.86
N ALA A 336 -5.29 -16.53 6.29
CA ALA A 336 -4.74 -16.67 4.95
C ALA A 336 -3.69 -17.78 4.89
N MET A 337 -2.86 -17.90 5.93
CA MET A 337 -1.87 -18.96 6.07
C MET A 337 -2.51 -20.34 6.21
N GLU A 338 -3.54 -20.47 7.05
CA GLU A 338 -4.33 -21.69 7.21
C GLU A 338 -5.01 -22.07 5.89
N THR A 339 -5.64 -21.10 5.22
CA THR A 339 -6.27 -21.31 3.91
C THR A 339 -5.27 -21.83 2.87
N LEU A 340 -4.07 -21.22 2.80
CA LEU A 340 -3.03 -21.65 1.87
C LEU A 340 -2.53 -23.06 2.18
N THR A 341 -2.17 -23.33 3.43
CA THR A 341 -1.48 -24.57 3.82
C THR A 341 -2.42 -25.75 4.01
N GLN A 342 -3.57 -25.55 4.65
CA GLN A 342 -4.50 -26.63 4.99
C GLN A 342 -5.57 -26.82 3.92
N ASP A 343 -6.28 -25.76 3.53
CA ASP A 343 -7.41 -25.87 2.59
C ASP A 343 -6.96 -26.02 1.12
N MET A 344 -5.93 -25.27 0.73
CA MET A 344 -5.41 -25.24 -0.64
C MET A 344 -4.23 -26.20 -0.85
N LYS A 345 -3.62 -26.68 0.24
CA LYS A 345 -2.43 -27.55 0.22
C LYS A 345 -1.26 -26.94 -0.59
N VAL A 346 -1.05 -25.64 -0.41
CA VAL A 346 0.13 -24.92 -0.88
C VAL A 346 1.26 -25.15 0.12
N ASN A 347 2.41 -25.60 -0.36
CA ASN A 347 3.53 -25.91 0.52
C ASN A 347 3.97 -24.69 1.36
N GLY A 348 4.36 -24.96 2.61
CA GLY A 348 4.81 -23.95 3.56
C GLY A 348 5.95 -23.06 3.06
N ARG A 349 6.83 -23.56 2.16
CA ARG A 349 7.89 -22.72 1.57
C ARG A 349 7.37 -21.55 0.75
N SER A 350 6.23 -21.71 0.08
CA SER A 350 5.61 -20.60 -0.66
C SER A 350 4.75 -19.76 0.26
N ALA A 351 3.88 -20.42 1.05
CA ALA A 351 2.94 -19.75 1.94
C ALA A 351 3.65 -18.90 3.01
N ASN A 352 4.57 -19.49 3.79
CA ASN A 352 5.26 -18.81 4.90
C ASN A 352 6.19 -17.70 4.42
N THR A 353 6.63 -17.74 3.16
CA THR A 353 7.52 -16.72 2.59
C THR A 353 6.71 -15.58 1.99
N ILE A 354 5.71 -15.87 1.16
CA ILE A 354 5.04 -14.85 0.34
C ILE A 354 3.91 -14.16 1.09
N GLN A 355 3.06 -14.91 1.79
CA GLN A 355 1.88 -14.33 2.42
C GLN A 355 2.27 -13.28 3.49
N PRO A 356 3.24 -13.51 4.40
CA PRO A 356 3.66 -12.48 5.34
C PRO A 356 4.33 -11.28 4.65
N ILE A 357 5.01 -11.48 3.52
CA ILE A 357 5.58 -10.37 2.74
C ILE A 357 4.46 -9.53 2.13
N SER A 358 3.43 -10.16 1.57
CA SER A 358 2.30 -9.46 0.95
C SER A 358 1.46 -8.62 1.90
N THR A 359 1.53 -8.83 3.22
CA THR A 359 0.86 -7.95 4.17
C THR A 359 1.54 -6.59 4.29
N THR A 360 2.78 -6.46 3.77
CA THR A 360 3.58 -5.25 3.87
C THR A 360 4.20 -4.74 2.57
N MET A 361 4.13 -5.53 1.49
CA MET A 361 4.67 -5.18 0.20
C MET A 361 3.69 -5.47 -0.91
N GLY A 362 3.66 -4.57 -1.89
CA GLY A 362 2.92 -4.79 -3.13
C GLY A 362 1.42 -4.95 -2.89
N LEU A 363 0.87 -4.08 -2.03
CA LEU A 363 -0.55 -4.02 -1.75
C LEU A 363 -1.31 -3.51 -2.99
N ILE A 364 -1.80 -4.45 -3.80
CA ILE A 364 -2.46 -4.22 -5.08
C ILE A 364 -3.53 -3.11 -5.03
N ALA A 365 -4.31 -3.04 -3.95
CA ALA A 365 -5.40 -2.09 -3.80
C ALA A 365 -5.06 -0.91 -2.88
N CYS A 366 -4.38 -1.12 -1.74
CA CYS A 366 -4.00 0.00 -0.85
C CYS A 366 -2.88 0.88 -1.43
N ALA A 367 -2.08 0.35 -2.37
CA ALA A 367 -1.09 1.14 -3.11
C ALA A 367 -1.53 1.39 -4.55
N GLY A 368 -1.82 0.34 -5.32
CA GLY A 368 -2.14 0.46 -6.75
C GLY A 368 -3.42 1.24 -6.98
N VAL A 369 -4.57 0.71 -6.55
CA VAL A 369 -5.88 1.36 -6.72
C VAL A 369 -5.91 2.73 -6.06
N GLN A 370 -5.51 2.83 -4.78
CA GLN A 370 -5.55 4.09 -4.05
C GLN A 370 -4.72 5.19 -4.70
N SER A 371 -3.45 4.92 -5.03
CA SER A 371 -2.56 5.94 -5.58
C SER A 371 -2.97 6.30 -7.00
N GLY A 372 -3.46 5.35 -7.79
CA GLY A 372 -4.02 5.62 -9.12
C GLY A 372 -5.22 6.55 -9.03
N LEU A 373 -6.14 6.30 -8.09
CA LEU A 373 -7.28 7.18 -7.83
C LEU A 373 -6.84 8.57 -7.35
N ALA A 374 -5.96 8.65 -6.34
CA ALA A 374 -5.52 9.91 -5.77
C ALA A 374 -4.75 10.80 -6.77
N THR A 375 -3.87 10.20 -7.57
CA THR A 375 -3.10 10.93 -8.60
C THR A 375 -3.98 11.34 -9.76
N SER A 376 -5.00 10.56 -10.09
CA SER A 376 -6.01 10.93 -11.07
C SER A 376 -6.89 12.08 -10.58
N ILE A 377 -7.31 12.06 -9.31
CA ILE A 377 -8.01 13.17 -8.65
C ILE A 377 -7.15 14.43 -8.73
N LEU A 378 -5.87 14.35 -8.37
CA LEU A 378 -4.96 15.49 -8.44
C LEU A 378 -4.88 16.05 -9.87
N TRP A 379 -4.62 15.19 -10.84
CA TRP A 379 -4.48 15.61 -12.24
C TRP A 379 -5.76 16.26 -12.80
N THR A 380 -6.92 15.67 -12.51
CA THR A 380 -8.21 16.11 -13.08
C THR A 380 -8.90 17.21 -12.27
N GLY A 381 -8.47 17.44 -11.03
CA GLY A 381 -8.97 18.48 -10.13
C GLY A 381 -8.10 19.72 -10.05
N THR A 382 -6.96 19.77 -10.74
CA THR A 382 -6.19 21.01 -10.91
C THR A 382 -6.38 21.60 -12.30
N SER A 383 -6.33 22.93 -12.38
CA SER A 383 -6.50 23.69 -13.62
C SER A 383 -5.27 23.64 -14.52
N SER A 384 -5.50 23.81 -15.83
CA SER A 384 -4.44 24.05 -16.81
C SER A 384 -3.64 25.31 -16.44
N GLY A 385 -2.32 25.18 -16.30
CA GLY A 385 -1.43 26.23 -15.79
C GLY A 385 -1.04 26.10 -14.31
N SER A 386 -1.48 25.03 -13.62
CA SER A 386 -0.91 24.66 -12.33
C SER A 386 0.39 23.87 -12.49
N ALA A 387 1.25 23.91 -11.47
CA ALA A 387 2.51 23.15 -11.41
C ALA A 387 2.35 21.63 -11.67
N VAL A 388 1.14 21.08 -11.48
CA VAL A 388 0.82 19.69 -11.82
C VAL A 388 0.81 19.48 -13.33
N HIS A 389 0.16 20.36 -14.08
CA HIS A 389 0.05 20.26 -15.54
C HIS A 389 1.34 20.67 -16.24
N ASP A 390 2.14 21.54 -15.64
CA ASP A 390 3.46 21.96 -16.17
C ASP A 390 4.46 20.79 -16.28
N MET A 391 4.35 19.81 -15.38
CA MET A 391 5.13 18.57 -15.42
C MET A 391 4.86 17.73 -16.68
N GLY A 392 3.68 17.91 -17.30
CA GLY A 392 3.21 17.11 -18.42
C GLY A 392 2.66 15.73 -17.99
N LEU A 393 1.57 15.30 -18.63
CA LEU A 393 0.84 14.08 -18.24
C LEU A 393 1.71 12.83 -18.24
N PHE A 394 2.59 12.67 -19.24
CA PHE A 394 3.44 11.50 -19.36
C PHE A 394 4.44 11.41 -18.20
N THR A 395 5.16 12.51 -17.93
CA THR A 395 6.13 12.58 -16.83
C THR A 395 5.43 12.40 -15.49
N PHE A 396 4.29 13.09 -15.29
CA PHE A 396 3.45 12.94 -14.09
C PHE A 396 3.06 11.47 -13.86
N PHE A 397 2.53 10.80 -14.89
CA PHE A 397 2.11 9.41 -14.82
C PHE A 397 3.28 8.45 -14.50
N ILE A 398 4.39 8.55 -15.23
CA ILE A 398 5.54 7.66 -15.03
C ILE A 398 6.14 7.86 -13.64
N MET A 399 6.22 9.10 -13.17
CA MET A 399 6.69 9.41 -11.83
C MET A 399 5.74 8.88 -10.77
N ALA A 400 4.44 9.16 -10.88
CA ALA A 400 3.44 8.65 -9.95
C ALA A 400 3.42 7.11 -9.91
N LEU A 401 3.57 6.44 -11.06
CA LEU A 401 3.69 4.98 -11.14
C LEU A 401 4.93 4.47 -10.41
N PHE A 402 6.10 5.04 -10.72
CA PHE A 402 7.37 4.64 -10.10
C PHE A 402 7.33 4.83 -8.58
N VAL A 403 6.89 6.00 -8.13
CA VAL A 403 6.76 6.34 -6.71
C VAL A 403 5.73 5.44 -6.05
N THR A 404 4.61 5.11 -6.69
CA THR A 404 3.60 4.19 -6.15
C THR A 404 4.18 2.78 -5.95
N VAL A 405 4.90 2.23 -6.94
CA VAL A 405 5.50 0.90 -6.82
C VAL A 405 6.51 0.87 -5.68
N ILE A 406 7.33 1.91 -5.55
CA ILE A 406 8.31 2.04 -4.47
C ILE A 406 7.60 2.21 -3.13
N ALA A 407 6.68 3.16 -2.99
CA ALA A 407 5.88 3.39 -1.78
C ALA A 407 5.03 2.17 -1.36
N SER A 408 4.74 1.25 -2.29
CA SER A 408 4.09 -0.02 -1.97
C SER A 408 4.95 -0.98 -1.16
N LEU A 409 6.26 -0.73 -1.10
CA LEU A 409 7.20 -1.43 -0.23
C LEU A 409 7.08 -0.82 1.17
N GLY A 410 6.76 -1.64 2.16
CA GLY A 410 6.78 -1.21 3.56
C GLY A 410 5.50 -0.50 4.03
N ILE A 411 4.38 -0.73 3.36
CA ILE A 411 3.08 -0.32 3.90
C ILE A 411 2.74 -1.25 5.05
N ALA A 412 2.20 -0.74 6.16
CA ALA A 412 1.72 -1.61 7.22
C ALA A 412 0.41 -2.30 6.79
N GLY A 413 0.23 -3.58 7.13
CA GLY A 413 -1.02 -4.31 6.90
C GLY A 413 -2.11 -3.95 7.91
N VAL A 414 -2.35 -2.67 8.18
CA VAL A 414 -3.28 -2.16 9.22
C VAL A 414 -4.20 -1.07 8.64
N PRO A 415 -5.33 -0.76 9.32
CA PRO A 415 -6.29 0.23 8.83
C PRO A 415 -5.68 1.61 8.58
N GLY A 416 -6.20 2.34 7.58
CA GLY A 416 -5.82 3.74 7.29
C GLY A 416 -4.46 3.93 6.61
N THR A 417 -3.82 2.85 6.17
CA THR A 417 -2.48 2.87 5.57
C THR A 417 -2.48 3.37 4.13
N ALA A 418 -3.59 3.24 3.43
CA ALA A 418 -3.79 3.83 2.11
C ALA A 418 -3.71 5.36 2.13
N THR A 419 -4.13 6.00 3.23
CA THR A 419 -3.96 7.43 3.47
C THR A 419 -2.48 7.79 3.52
N VAL A 420 -1.68 7.07 4.33
CA VAL A 420 -0.22 7.25 4.43
C VAL A 420 0.45 7.13 3.07
N VAL A 421 0.04 6.14 2.27
CA VAL A 421 0.58 5.93 0.92
C VAL A 421 0.21 7.06 -0.02
N THR A 422 -1.01 7.57 0.06
CA THR A 422 -1.47 8.70 -0.76
C THR A 422 -0.60 9.93 -0.51
N VAL A 423 -0.41 10.29 0.75
CA VAL A 423 0.51 11.37 1.15
C VAL A 423 1.89 11.11 0.59
N GLY A 424 2.34 9.86 0.69
CA GLY A 424 3.66 9.47 0.26
C GLY A 424 3.92 9.58 -1.21
N VAL A 425 2.96 9.15 -2.02
CA VAL A 425 3.05 9.24 -3.46
C VAL A 425 3.02 10.68 -3.90
N LEU A 426 2.07 11.48 -3.40
CA LEU A 426 1.95 12.90 -3.74
C LEU A 426 3.20 13.69 -3.32
N GLY A 427 3.71 13.47 -2.10
CA GLY A 427 4.96 14.07 -1.64
C GLY A 427 6.17 13.60 -2.44
N GLY A 428 6.22 12.32 -2.82
CA GLY A 428 7.30 11.75 -3.61
C GLY A 428 7.40 12.35 -5.01
N ILE A 429 6.28 12.69 -5.65
CA ILE A 429 6.24 13.36 -6.96
C ILE A 429 6.34 14.90 -6.88
N GLY A 430 6.53 15.47 -5.68
CA GLY A 430 6.69 16.91 -5.48
C GLY A 430 5.39 17.69 -5.20
N PHE A 431 4.25 17.00 -5.13
CA PHE A 431 2.92 17.58 -4.93
C PHE A 431 2.36 17.34 -3.52
N GLY A 432 3.24 17.21 -2.52
CA GLY A 432 2.85 16.97 -1.12
C GLY A 432 1.94 18.05 -0.53
N GLY A 433 2.05 19.30 -1.00
CA GLY A 433 1.16 20.39 -0.59
C GLY A 433 -0.31 20.17 -0.93
N TYR A 434 -0.62 19.33 -1.93
CA TYR A 434 -1.98 18.93 -2.29
C TYR A 434 -2.50 17.72 -1.52
N ALA A 435 -1.69 17.09 -0.67
CA ALA A 435 -2.11 15.88 0.04
C ALA A 435 -3.32 16.16 0.94
N GLY A 436 -3.39 17.33 1.58
CA GLY A 436 -4.52 17.73 2.42
C GLY A 436 -5.82 17.81 1.62
N SER A 437 -5.82 18.56 0.52
CA SER A 437 -7.00 18.75 -0.34
C SER A 437 -7.46 17.47 -1.03
N VAL A 438 -6.53 16.60 -1.47
CA VAL A 438 -6.87 15.26 -2.00
C VAL A 438 -7.45 14.35 -0.91
N LEU A 439 -6.86 14.35 0.29
CA LEU A 439 -7.36 13.54 1.40
C LEU A 439 -8.73 14.00 1.89
N GLN A 440 -9.07 15.29 1.81
CA GLN A 440 -10.43 15.76 2.10
C GLN A 440 -11.49 15.09 1.22
N LEU A 441 -11.11 14.61 0.04
CA LEU A 441 -12.01 13.89 -0.87
C LEU A 441 -12.09 12.40 -0.56
N ILE A 442 -10.96 11.77 -0.23
CA ILE A 442 -10.87 10.32 -0.08
C ILE A 442 -11.04 9.85 1.38
N ALA A 443 -10.44 10.55 2.34
CA ALA A 443 -10.46 10.19 3.76
C ALA A 443 -11.87 10.02 4.37
N PRO A 444 -12.88 10.86 4.06
CA PRO A 444 -14.24 10.63 4.56
C PRO A 444 -14.83 9.28 4.14
N LEU A 445 -14.40 8.76 2.98
CA LEU A 445 -14.86 7.52 2.38
C LEU A 445 -13.92 6.34 2.68
N ASP A 446 -12.75 6.61 3.27
CA ASP A 446 -11.68 5.65 3.46
C ASP A 446 -12.17 4.47 4.29
N GLY A 447 -13.00 4.71 5.30
CA GLY A 447 -13.64 3.65 6.07
C GLY A 447 -14.37 2.61 5.22
N LEU A 448 -15.06 3.03 4.16
CA LEU A 448 -15.76 2.13 3.23
C LEU A 448 -14.75 1.45 2.29
N PHE A 449 -13.85 2.23 1.71
CA PHE A 449 -12.87 1.75 0.72
C PHE A 449 -11.85 0.79 1.31
N ASP A 450 -11.46 1.00 2.56
CA ASP A 450 -10.42 0.21 3.22
C ASP A 450 -10.81 -1.24 3.39
N MET A 451 -12.11 -1.54 3.49
CA MET A 451 -12.62 -2.90 3.50
C MET A 451 -12.30 -3.61 2.18
N GLY A 452 -12.77 -3.03 1.07
CA GLY A 452 -12.55 -3.59 -0.26
C GLY A 452 -11.07 -3.71 -0.60
N ARG A 453 -10.29 -2.66 -0.34
CA ARG A 453 -8.85 -2.66 -0.59
C ARG A 453 -8.11 -3.68 0.27
N THR A 454 -8.42 -3.77 1.56
CA THR A 454 -7.78 -4.76 2.44
C THR A 454 -8.12 -6.18 2.02
N GLY A 455 -9.39 -6.48 1.75
CA GLY A 455 -9.80 -7.79 1.25
C GLY A 455 -9.02 -8.16 -0.01
N ALA A 456 -8.96 -7.26 -1.00
CA ALA A 456 -8.21 -7.48 -2.23
C ALA A 456 -6.70 -7.66 -2.00
N ASN A 457 -6.11 -6.94 -1.05
CA ASN A 457 -4.69 -7.12 -0.70
C ASN A 457 -4.41 -8.49 -0.09
N VAL A 458 -5.24 -8.93 0.87
CA VAL A 458 -5.07 -10.24 1.53
C VAL A 458 -5.18 -11.36 0.50
N VAL A 459 -6.19 -11.29 -0.37
CA VAL A 459 -6.38 -12.25 -1.46
C VAL A 459 -5.28 -12.14 -2.51
N GLY A 460 -4.74 -10.94 -2.76
CA GLY A 460 -3.57 -10.74 -3.61
C GLY A 460 -2.36 -11.54 -3.12
N GLY A 461 -2.11 -11.52 -1.80
CA GLY A 461 -1.11 -12.38 -1.18
C GLY A 461 -1.36 -13.87 -1.43
N VAL A 462 -2.60 -14.31 -1.21
CA VAL A 462 -3.00 -15.71 -1.38
C VAL A 462 -2.82 -16.15 -2.84
N ALA A 463 -3.21 -15.28 -3.78
CA ALA A 463 -3.06 -15.51 -5.21
C ALA A 463 -1.58 -15.66 -5.59
N VAL A 464 -0.73 -14.70 -5.22
CA VAL A 464 0.70 -14.73 -5.53
C VAL A 464 1.38 -15.94 -4.90
N ALA A 465 1.07 -16.26 -3.64
CA ALA A 465 1.62 -17.44 -2.96
C ALA A 465 1.24 -18.73 -3.69
N THR A 466 0.01 -18.82 -4.20
CA THR A 466 -0.48 -19.97 -4.96
C THR A 466 0.19 -20.06 -6.34
N ILE A 467 0.29 -18.93 -7.06
CA ILE A 467 0.91 -18.85 -8.40
C ILE A 467 2.39 -19.21 -8.34
N VAL A 468 3.11 -18.63 -7.37
CA VAL A 468 4.54 -18.95 -7.20
C VAL A 468 4.71 -20.42 -6.82
N ALA A 469 3.88 -20.95 -5.92
CA ALA A 469 3.90 -22.36 -5.58
C ALA A 469 3.71 -23.24 -6.82
N LYS A 470 2.73 -22.91 -7.66
CA LYS A 470 2.49 -23.61 -8.92
C LYS A 470 3.71 -23.56 -9.85
N SER A 471 4.29 -22.38 -10.03
CA SER A 471 5.50 -22.19 -10.86
C SER A 471 6.73 -22.95 -10.33
N GLU A 472 6.70 -23.29 -9.04
CA GLU A 472 7.77 -23.99 -8.33
C GLU A 472 7.43 -25.47 -8.08
N GLY A 473 6.28 -25.97 -8.53
CA GLY A 473 5.83 -27.34 -8.28
C GLY A 473 5.60 -27.65 -6.80
N LEU A 474 5.18 -26.66 -6.02
CA LEU A 474 4.98 -26.69 -4.57
C LEU A 474 3.49 -26.76 -4.17
N ILE A 475 2.65 -27.33 -5.03
CA ILE A 475 1.27 -27.70 -4.67
C ILE A 475 1.29 -29.16 -4.22
N GLU A 476 0.83 -29.46 -3.01
CA GLU A 476 0.97 -30.79 -2.42
C GLU A 476 -0.07 -31.79 -3.00
N GLU A 477 0.21 -33.07 -2.80
CA GLU A 477 -0.66 -34.15 -3.27
C GLU A 477 -2.04 -34.09 -2.58
N GLY A 478 -3.07 -34.40 -3.37
CA GLY A 478 -4.46 -34.28 -2.92
C GLY A 478 -4.98 -32.84 -2.81
N SER A 479 -4.28 -31.84 -3.37
CA SER A 479 -4.83 -30.49 -3.59
C SER A 479 -5.89 -30.54 -4.70
N ASN A 480 -7.01 -29.84 -4.50
CA ASN A 480 -8.05 -29.69 -5.52
C ASN A 480 -7.74 -28.58 -6.54
N LEU A 481 -6.61 -27.89 -6.41
CA LEU A 481 -6.23 -26.75 -7.24
C LEU A 481 -5.79 -27.13 -8.66
N LEU A 482 -5.34 -28.37 -8.88
CA LEU A 482 -4.80 -28.81 -10.17
C LEU A 482 -5.77 -29.74 -10.91
N ASN A 483 -5.79 -29.65 -12.25
CA ASN A 483 -6.33 -30.69 -13.13
C ASN A 483 -5.22 -31.69 -13.50
N GLU A 484 -5.55 -32.79 -14.19
CA GLU A 484 -4.57 -33.79 -14.61
C GLU A 484 -3.41 -33.20 -15.42
N ARG A 485 -3.70 -32.24 -16.31
CA ARG A 485 -2.69 -31.49 -17.06
C ARG A 485 -1.76 -30.70 -16.13
N GLY A 486 -2.32 -30.09 -15.10
CA GLY A 486 -1.61 -29.35 -14.06
C GLY A 486 -0.72 -30.26 -13.22
N ILE A 487 -1.17 -31.46 -12.88
CA ILE A 487 -0.36 -32.47 -12.17
C ILE A 487 0.83 -32.88 -13.02
N HIS A 488 0.62 -33.21 -14.30
CA HIS A 488 1.72 -33.55 -15.21
C HIS A 488 2.69 -32.38 -15.42
N SER A 489 2.18 -31.15 -15.59
CA SER A 489 3.01 -29.94 -15.67
C SER A 489 3.89 -29.78 -14.43
N GLN A 490 3.34 -30.02 -13.23
CA GLN A 490 4.09 -29.98 -11.98
C GLN A 490 5.14 -31.08 -11.90
N GLN A 491 4.83 -32.31 -12.28
CA GLN A 491 5.81 -33.41 -12.33
C GLN A 491 6.99 -33.04 -13.23
N ARG A 492 6.74 -32.42 -14.40
CA ARG A 492 7.82 -31.92 -15.29
C ARG A 492 8.68 -30.86 -14.60
N ILE A 493 8.07 -29.93 -13.86
CA ILE A 493 8.80 -28.90 -13.10
C ILE A 493 9.69 -29.56 -12.04
N LEU A 494 9.16 -30.52 -11.28
CA LEU A 494 9.88 -31.24 -10.23
C LEU A 494 11.03 -32.07 -10.80
N GLU A 495 10.81 -32.83 -11.88
CA GLU A 495 11.85 -33.60 -12.57
C GLU A 495 12.97 -32.67 -13.09
N SER A 496 12.63 -31.55 -13.72
CA SER A 496 13.61 -30.57 -14.20
C SER A 496 14.38 -29.92 -13.05
N LYS A 497 13.75 -29.70 -11.89
CA LYS A 497 14.41 -29.15 -10.71
C LYS A 497 15.33 -30.16 -10.06
N ASN A 498 14.88 -31.40 -9.87
CA ASN A 498 15.71 -32.47 -9.31
C ASN A 498 16.99 -32.66 -10.14
N LEU A 499 16.88 -32.63 -11.47
CA LEU A 499 18.03 -32.65 -12.37
C LEU A 499 19.01 -31.50 -12.11
N LYS A 500 18.49 -30.28 -11.90
CA LYS A 500 19.32 -29.09 -11.63
C LYS A 500 19.92 -29.11 -10.22
N ASP A 501 19.17 -29.57 -9.23
CA ASP A 501 19.57 -29.65 -7.84
C ASP A 501 20.62 -30.74 -7.63
N GLU A 502 20.48 -31.89 -8.30
CA GLU A 502 21.49 -32.96 -8.35
C GLU A 502 22.81 -32.41 -8.93
N HIS A 503 22.74 -31.74 -10.09
CA HIS A 503 23.90 -31.09 -10.70
C HIS A 503 24.55 -30.07 -9.76
N THR A 504 23.74 -29.20 -9.14
CA THR A 504 24.25 -28.15 -8.23
C THR A 504 24.92 -28.77 -6.99
N LYS A 505 24.34 -29.83 -6.42
CA LYS A 505 24.94 -30.57 -5.29
C LYS A 505 26.30 -31.16 -5.66
N ILE A 506 26.43 -31.73 -6.87
CA ILE A 506 27.70 -32.29 -7.36
C ILE A 506 28.74 -31.17 -7.54
N LEU A 507 28.35 -30.03 -8.12
CA LEU A 507 29.26 -28.88 -8.25
C LEU A 507 29.74 -28.34 -6.89
N ILE A 508 28.84 -28.27 -5.91
CA ILE A 508 29.17 -27.85 -4.55
C ILE A 508 30.09 -28.89 -3.89
N SER A 509 29.80 -30.18 -4.01
CA SER A 509 30.63 -31.23 -3.42
C SER A 509 32.03 -31.22 -4.02
N LEU A 510 32.16 -31.14 -5.35
CA LEU A 510 33.45 -31.04 -6.05
C LEU A 510 34.25 -29.83 -5.56
N ASN A 511 33.64 -28.64 -5.55
CA ASN A 511 34.29 -27.44 -5.03
C ASN A 511 34.68 -27.58 -3.54
N SER A 512 33.80 -28.14 -2.70
CA SER A 512 34.06 -28.28 -1.28
C SER A 512 35.20 -29.27 -0.98
N THR A 513 35.28 -30.37 -1.75
CA THR A 513 36.33 -31.38 -1.65
C THR A 513 37.66 -30.77 -2.10
N SER A 514 37.72 -30.14 -3.27
CA SER A 514 38.94 -29.50 -3.76
C SER A 514 39.39 -28.34 -2.87
N MET A 515 38.47 -27.58 -2.27
CA MET A 515 38.82 -26.53 -1.30
C MET A 515 39.32 -27.09 0.03
N LYS A 516 38.87 -28.28 0.45
CA LYS A 516 39.44 -28.98 1.61
C LYS A 516 40.85 -29.48 1.31
N GLU A 517 41.05 -30.08 0.14
CA GLU A 517 42.37 -30.53 -0.33
C GLU A 517 43.36 -29.36 -0.41
N LEU A 518 42.98 -28.25 -1.06
CA LEU A 518 43.83 -27.06 -1.21
C LEU A 518 44.23 -26.37 0.11
N LYS A 519 43.51 -26.63 1.21
CA LYS A 519 43.83 -26.13 2.55
C LYS A 519 44.90 -26.94 3.27
N ASN A 520 45.30 -28.10 2.74
CA ASN A 520 46.35 -28.90 3.34
C ASN A 520 47.70 -28.17 3.26
N LYS A 521 48.41 -28.06 4.40
CA LYS A 521 49.64 -27.27 4.53
C LYS A 521 50.84 -27.95 3.86
N ASP A 522 50.78 -29.27 3.66
CA ASP A 522 51.88 -30.08 3.14
C ASP A 522 51.94 -30.14 1.60
N LEU A 523 51.04 -29.43 0.90
CA LEU A 523 50.97 -29.43 -0.57
C LEU A 523 51.97 -28.46 -1.21
N THR A 524 52.74 -28.96 -2.17
CA THR A 524 53.61 -28.14 -3.02
C THR A 524 52.81 -27.26 -3.99
N LYS A 525 53.47 -26.29 -4.66
CA LYS A 525 52.83 -25.47 -5.70
C LYS A 525 52.30 -26.32 -6.86
N GLU A 526 53.03 -27.35 -7.27
CA GLU A 526 52.61 -28.25 -8.35
C GLU A 526 51.40 -29.09 -7.95
N ASP A 527 51.34 -29.59 -6.70
CA ASP A 527 50.19 -30.36 -6.23
C ASP A 527 48.91 -29.51 -6.20
N LYS A 528 49.02 -28.24 -5.79
CA LYS A 528 47.89 -27.30 -5.81
C LYS A 528 47.41 -27.01 -7.23
N GLU A 529 48.31 -26.90 -8.21
CA GLU A 529 47.93 -26.74 -9.62
C GLU A 529 47.26 -28.00 -10.18
N LYS A 530 47.77 -29.20 -9.86
CA LYS A 530 47.12 -30.47 -10.24
C LYS A 530 45.69 -30.59 -9.69
N ILE A 531 45.47 -30.20 -8.43
CA ILE A 531 44.12 -30.20 -7.82
C ILE A 531 43.18 -29.24 -8.54
N LYS A 532 43.63 -28.02 -8.87
CA LYS A 532 42.82 -27.06 -9.65
C LYS A 532 42.50 -27.57 -11.05
N LEU A 533 43.47 -28.22 -11.71
CA LEU A 533 43.31 -28.76 -13.06
C LEU A 533 42.29 -29.90 -13.07
N LYS A 534 42.40 -30.82 -12.10
CA LYS A 534 41.44 -31.91 -11.88
C LYS A 534 40.03 -31.38 -11.59
N LEU A 535 39.88 -30.39 -10.70
CA LEU A 535 38.60 -29.72 -10.46
C LEU A 535 38.01 -29.16 -11.75
N LYS A 536 38.82 -28.49 -12.59
CA LYS A 536 38.37 -27.92 -13.85
C LYS A 536 37.88 -29.00 -14.83
N GLU A 537 38.54 -30.15 -14.88
CA GLU A 537 38.12 -31.30 -15.69
C GLU A 537 36.83 -31.94 -15.18
N ASP A 538 36.73 -32.17 -13.88
CA ASP A 538 35.55 -32.77 -13.25
C ASP A 538 34.32 -31.87 -13.42
N LEU A 539 34.48 -30.55 -13.27
CA LEU A 539 33.44 -29.56 -13.55
C LEU A 539 33.00 -29.58 -15.04
N LYS A 540 33.95 -29.81 -15.97
CA LYS A 540 33.66 -29.89 -17.40
C LYS A 540 32.89 -31.17 -17.74
N LYS A 541 33.29 -32.31 -17.19
CA LYS A 541 32.60 -33.60 -17.34
C LYS A 541 31.19 -33.53 -16.79
N GLU A 542 31.02 -33.02 -15.58
CA GLU A 542 29.70 -32.89 -14.93
C GLU A 542 28.77 -31.94 -15.72
N LYS A 543 29.30 -30.86 -16.29
CA LYS A 543 28.54 -29.98 -17.19
C LYS A 543 28.05 -30.71 -18.45
N GLN A 544 28.79 -31.70 -18.95
CA GLN A 544 28.42 -32.50 -20.12
C GLN A 544 27.35 -33.53 -19.75
N VAL A 545 27.51 -34.24 -18.64
CA VAL A 545 26.50 -35.17 -18.07
C VAL A 545 25.15 -34.46 -17.85
N TYR A 546 25.18 -33.26 -17.27
CA TYR A 546 23.96 -32.47 -17.07
C TYR A 546 23.29 -32.05 -18.39
N LYS A 547 24.08 -31.71 -19.43
CA LYS A 547 23.53 -31.40 -20.75
C LYS A 547 22.82 -32.61 -21.36
N GLU A 548 23.43 -33.79 -21.29
CA GLU A 548 22.86 -35.05 -21.81
C GLU A 548 21.57 -35.40 -21.07
N LYS A 549 21.58 -35.40 -19.72
CA LYS A 549 20.38 -35.63 -18.91
C LYS A 549 19.25 -34.64 -19.26
N LYS A 550 19.59 -33.38 -19.54
CA LYS A 550 18.62 -32.34 -19.93
C LYS A 550 18.03 -32.56 -21.34
N ILE A 551 18.82 -33.06 -22.29
CA ILE A 551 18.35 -33.45 -23.63
C ILE A 551 17.37 -34.61 -23.52
N ILE A 552 17.74 -35.68 -22.80
CA ILE A 552 16.88 -36.85 -22.56
C ILE A 552 15.56 -36.43 -21.90
N PHE A 553 15.61 -35.54 -20.91
CA PHE A 553 14.42 -34.99 -20.27
C PHE A 553 13.51 -34.22 -21.23
N LYS A 554 14.08 -33.42 -22.15
CA LYS A 554 13.31 -32.71 -23.17
C LYS A 554 12.65 -33.67 -24.16
N ASP A 555 13.39 -34.67 -24.64
CA ASP A 555 12.88 -35.65 -25.62
C ASP A 555 11.75 -36.51 -25.03
N LYS A 556 11.89 -36.93 -23.76
CA LYS A 556 10.85 -37.68 -23.04
C LYS A 556 9.56 -36.86 -22.87
N ASN A 557 9.67 -35.55 -22.74
CA ASN A 557 8.53 -34.65 -22.59
C ASN A 557 7.90 -34.23 -23.93
N ASN A 558 8.68 -34.10 -25.00
CA ASN A 558 8.15 -33.87 -26.35
C ASN A 558 7.36 -35.09 -26.86
N LYS A 559 7.88 -36.32 -26.69
CA LYS A 559 7.17 -37.56 -27.08
C LYS A 559 5.85 -37.80 -26.30
N LYS A 560 5.68 -37.20 -25.12
CA LYS A 560 4.41 -37.22 -24.36
C LYS A 560 3.46 -36.08 -24.76
N GLY A 561 3.95 -35.05 -25.47
CA GLY A 561 3.15 -33.97 -26.02
C GLY A 561 2.41 -34.37 -27.31
N ASP A 562 3.05 -35.17 -28.17
CA ASP A 562 2.48 -35.61 -29.46
C ASP A 562 1.50 -36.79 -29.37
N LYS A 563 1.34 -37.41 -28.19
CA LYS A 563 0.42 -38.54 -27.95
C LYS A 563 -0.90 -38.15 -27.26
N LYS A 564 -1.26 -36.87 -27.19
CA LYS A 564 -2.52 -36.41 -26.56
C LYS A 564 -3.23 -35.35 -27.36
#